data_AF-A0A1N6UCX6-F1
#
_entry.id   AF-A0A1N6UCX6-F1
#
_cell.length_a   1.000
_cell.length_b   1.000
_cell.length_c   1.000
_cell.angle_alpha   90.00
_cell.angle_beta   90.00
_cell.angle_gamma   90.00
#
_symmetry.space_group_name_H-M   'P 1'
#
loop_
_entity.id
_entity.type
_entity.pdbx_description
1 polymer ?
#
loop_
_entity_poly.entity_id
_entity_poly.type
_entity_poly.pdbx_seq_one_letter_code
_entity_poly.pdbx_strand_id
1 'polypeptide(L)'
;MTSQRETVQVEPDLFRAVYDSPAALPGRHRWTTPESDVRRLEKLLGIPPRSIGAPLWVSGDEPDCPKCGRRVTWYDIVSSALDGVHDRTMIAMVILGDRKYVNTEVPDAIPNVRCSDCHTAIDGLRSFKCHNWAYAFEALEKVRERMSGGLEVS
;
A
#
# COMPACT_ATOMS: atom_id res chain seq x y z
N MET A 1 18.04 -20.61 1.33
CA MET A 1 17.85 -19.61 2.40
C MET A 1 16.45 -19.07 2.23
N THR A 2 15.58 -19.32 3.20
CA THR A 2 14.15 -19.01 3.17
C THR A 2 13.95 -17.50 3.14
N SER A 3 13.44 -16.94 2.03
CA SER A 3 12.96 -15.55 1.98
C SER A 3 12.01 -15.33 3.15
N GLN A 4 12.43 -14.49 4.10
CA GLN A 4 11.48 -13.91 5.05
C GLN A 4 10.45 -13.18 4.20
N ARG A 5 9.19 -13.57 4.30
CA ARG A 5 8.11 -12.88 3.58
C ARG A 5 8.02 -11.47 4.18
N GLU A 6 8.43 -10.47 3.41
CA GLU A 6 8.44 -9.05 3.77
C GLU A 6 7.05 -8.49 4.07
N THR A 7 6.00 -9.17 3.58
CA THR A 7 4.60 -8.91 3.93
C THR A 7 4.05 -10.06 4.77
N VAL A 8 3.60 -9.74 5.98
CA VAL A 8 3.12 -10.69 6.99
C VAL A 8 1.64 -10.46 7.26
N GLN A 9 0.84 -11.53 7.28
CA GLN A 9 -0.55 -11.45 7.76
C GLN A 9 -0.55 -11.28 9.29
N VAL A 10 -1.34 -10.36 9.81
CA VAL A 10 -1.42 -10.03 11.23
C VAL A 10 -2.86 -10.01 11.73
N GLU A 11 -3.04 -10.16 13.04
CA GLU A 11 -4.33 -9.98 13.70
C GLU A 11 -4.77 -8.50 13.69
N PRO A 12 -6.09 -8.20 13.76
CA PRO A 12 -6.61 -6.84 13.69
C PRO A 12 -6.01 -5.87 14.71
N ASP A 13 -5.72 -6.33 15.93
CA ASP A 13 -5.16 -5.46 16.98
C ASP A 13 -3.68 -5.14 16.73
N LEU A 14 -2.90 -6.10 16.23
CA LEU A 14 -1.53 -5.85 15.78
C LEU A 14 -1.54 -4.95 14.55
N PHE A 15 -2.48 -5.16 13.62
CA PHE A 15 -2.66 -4.25 12.50
C PHE A 15 -2.95 -2.85 12.99
N ARG A 16 -3.89 -2.63 13.92
CA ARG A 16 -4.20 -1.31 14.49
C ARG A 16 -2.99 -0.66 15.17
N ALA A 17 -2.18 -1.43 15.88
CA ALA A 17 -0.97 -0.94 16.53
C ALA A 17 0.09 -0.46 15.52
N VAL A 18 0.15 -1.10 14.34
CA VAL A 18 1.01 -0.70 13.22
C VAL A 18 0.33 0.28 12.27
N TYR A 19 -1.00 0.35 12.29
CA TYR A 19 -1.83 1.14 11.39
C TYR A 19 -1.73 2.60 11.80
N ASP A 20 -0.62 3.19 11.43
CA ASP A 20 -0.36 4.58 11.70
C ASP A 20 -1.31 5.45 10.87
N SER A 21 -1.61 6.66 11.33
CA SER A 21 -2.39 7.63 10.56
C SER A 21 -1.80 7.80 9.16
N PRO A 22 -2.59 8.12 8.11
CA PRO A 22 -2.02 8.51 6.81
C PRO A 22 -0.88 9.55 6.92
N ALA A 23 -0.88 10.36 8.00
CA ALA A 23 0.16 11.31 8.35
C ALA A 23 1.56 10.73 8.61
N ALA A 24 1.69 9.41 8.77
CA ALA A 24 2.98 8.75 8.95
C ALA A 24 3.59 8.22 7.65
N LEU A 25 2.80 8.13 6.55
CA LEU A 25 3.31 7.59 5.29
C LEU A 25 4.56 8.36 4.81
N PRO A 26 5.62 7.66 4.34
CA PRO A 26 6.91 8.25 3.96
C PRO A 26 6.81 9.10 2.68
N GLY A 27 7.77 9.99 2.48
CA GLY A 27 7.79 10.93 1.35
C GLY A 27 7.18 12.29 1.68
N ARG A 28 7.39 13.26 0.79
CA ARG A 28 6.97 14.66 0.99
C ARG A 28 5.46 14.86 0.91
N HIS A 29 4.78 14.10 0.06
CA HIS A 29 3.38 14.27 -0.24
C HIS A 29 2.58 12.99 0.01
N ARG A 30 1.30 13.19 0.32
CA ARG A 30 0.32 12.14 0.58
C ARG A 30 -0.99 12.51 -0.08
N TRP A 31 -1.61 11.56 -0.75
CA TRP A 31 -2.86 11.80 -1.46
C TRP A 31 -3.67 10.51 -1.60
N THR A 32 -4.95 10.65 -1.93
CA THR A 32 -5.84 9.54 -2.18
C THR A 32 -5.99 9.27 -3.67
N THR A 33 -6.26 8.01 -4.00
CA THR A 33 -6.69 7.62 -5.34
C THR A 33 -8.09 8.22 -5.58
N PRO A 34 -8.27 9.05 -6.62
CA PRO A 34 -9.55 9.65 -6.93
C PRO A 34 -10.54 8.58 -7.38
N GLU A 35 -11.83 8.86 -7.18
CA GLU A 35 -12.93 7.95 -7.46
C GLU A 35 -12.89 7.37 -8.88
N SER A 36 -12.54 8.16 -9.88
CA SER A 36 -12.40 7.70 -11.27
C SER A 36 -11.40 6.56 -11.43
N ASP A 37 -10.25 6.65 -10.76
CA ASP A 37 -9.23 5.60 -10.78
C ASP A 37 -9.60 4.41 -9.90
N VAL A 38 -10.37 4.62 -8.82
CA VAL A 38 -10.94 3.51 -8.04
C VAL A 38 -11.84 2.65 -8.94
N ARG A 39 -12.69 3.27 -9.77
CA ARG A 39 -13.57 2.51 -10.70
C ARG A 39 -12.78 1.80 -11.79
N ARG A 40 -11.68 2.40 -12.29
CA ARG A 40 -10.76 1.72 -13.22
C ARG A 40 -10.09 0.52 -12.57
N LEU A 41 -9.68 0.67 -11.31
CA LEU A 41 -9.06 -0.39 -10.52
C LEU A 41 -10.00 -1.58 -10.28
N GLU A 42 -11.26 -1.33 -9.93
CA GLU A 42 -12.26 -2.40 -9.80
C GLU A 42 -12.45 -3.19 -11.10
N LYS A 43 -12.55 -2.48 -12.22
CA LYS A 43 -12.63 -3.09 -13.54
C LYS A 43 -11.38 -3.91 -13.86
N LEU A 44 -10.19 -3.40 -13.55
CA LEU A 44 -8.92 -4.09 -13.77
C LEU A 44 -8.81 -5.39 -12.95
N LEU A 45 -9.30 -5.36 -11.71
CA LEU A 45 -9.31 -6.51 -10.80
C LEU A 45 -10.46 -7.49 -11.08
N GLY A 46 -11.42 -7.13 -11.93
CA GLY A 46 -12.58 -7.97 -12.23
C GLY A 46 -13.57 -8.09 -11.06
N ILE A 47 -13.58 -7.13 -10.14
CA ILE A 47 -14.48 -7.09 -8.99
C ILE A 47 -15.72 -6.24 -9.28
N PRO A 48 -16.86 -6.46 -8.59
CA PRO A 48 -18.06 -5.66 -8.80
C PRO A 48 -17.82 -4.16 -8.61
N PRO A 49 -18.51 -3.30 -9.38
CA PRO A 49 -18.41 -1.86 -9.19
C PRO A 49 -18.86 -1.47 -7.78
N ARG A 50 -18.17 -0.51 -7.16
CA ARG A 50 -18.42 -0.03 -5.79
C ARG A 50 -18.10 -1.04 -4.68
N SER A 51 -17.24 -2.02 -4.95
CA SER A 51 -16.67 -2.91 -3.93
C SER A 51 -15.64 -2.18 -3.06
N ILE A 52 -14.84 -1.28 -3.64
CA ILE A 52 -13.86 -0.47 -2.91
C ILE A 52 -14.56 0.77 -2.36
N GLY A 53 -14.87 0.72 -1.05
CA GLY A 53 -15.54 1.79 -0.32
C GLY A 53 -14.64 2.61 0.61
N ALA A 54 -13.37 2.22 0.79
CA ALA A 54 -12.43 2.89 1.68
C ALA A 54 -11.34 3.63 0.89
N PRO A 55 -10.79 4.74 1.42
CA PRO A 55 -9.71 5.46 0.76
C PRO A 55 -8.48 4.59 0.49
N LEU A 56 -7.96 4.70 -0.73
CA LEU A 56 -6.69 4.11 -1.15
C LEU A 56 -5.63 5.21 -1.18
N TRP A 57 -4.72 5.17 -0.21
CA TRP A 57 -3.69 6.19 0.01
C TRP A 57 -2.41 5.86 -0.75
N VAL A 58 -1.74 6.91 -1.20
CA VAL A 58 -0.44 6.87 -1.85
C VAL A 58 0.43 7.98 -1.24
N SER A 59 1.72 7.73 -1.14
CA SER A 59 2.70 8.74 -0.75
C SER A 59 3.95 8.68 -1.59
N GLY A 60 4.60 9.82 -1.73
CA GLY A 60 5.78 9.98 -2.59
C GLY A 60 6.32 11.39 -2.54
N ASP A 61 7.46 11.59 -3.20
CA ASP A 61 8.11 12.89 -3.29
C ASP A 61 7.56 13.75 -4.43
N GLU A 62 7.06 13.11 -5.48
CA GLU A 62 6.39 13.75 -6.61
C GLU A 62 5.02 13.10 -6.84
N PRO A 63 3.91 13.82 -6.64
CA PRO A 63 2.58 13.23 -6.74
C PRO A 63 2.09 13.05 -8.19
N ASP A 64 2.59 13.85 -9.12
CA ASP A 64 2.10 13.93 -10.48
C ASP A 64 3.13 13.36 -11.47
N CYS A 65 2.65 12.68 -12.51
CA CYS A 65 3.49 12.11 -13.55
C CYS A 65 4.29 13.23 -14.26
N PRO A 66 5.62 13.10 -14.38
CA PRO A 66 6.46 14.17 -14.92
C PRO A 66 6.21 14.46 -16.42
N LYS A 67 5.57 13.53 -17.15
CA LYS A 67 5.28 13.68 -18.58
C LYS A 67 3.90 14.26 -18.87
N CYS A 68 2.85 13.74 -18.23
CA CYS A 68 1.46 14.12 -18.54
C CYS A 68 0.75 14.87 -17.42
N GLY A 69 1.38 15.06 -16.25
CA GLY A 69 0.81 15.77 -15.12
C GLY A 69 -0.31 15.03 -14.39
N ARG A 70 -0.65 13.79 -14.80
CA ARG A 70 -1.66 13.00 -14.10
C ARG A 70 -1.14 12.57 -12.72
N ARG A 71 -1.98 12.74 -11.69
CA ARG A 71 -1.77 12.20 -10.34
C ARG A 71 -1.50 10.69 -10.39
N VAL A 72 -0.39 10.25 -9.81
CA VAL A 72 -0.05 8.82 -9.67
C VAL A 72 -0.97 8.18 -8.63
N THR A 73 -1.52 7.00 -8.86
CA THR A 73 -2.51 6.39 -7.95
C THR A 73 -2.31 4.89 -7.78
N TRP A 74 -3.14 4.25 -6.94
CA TRP A 74 -3.19 2.79 -6.84
C TRP A 74 -3.41 2.11 -8.19
N TYR A 75 -4.12 2.78 -9.10
CA TYR A 75 -4.35 2.22 -10.43
C TYR A 75 -3.03 2.06 -11.21
N ASP A 76 -2.09 3.00 -11.10
CA ASP A 76 -0.76 2.91 -11.73
C ASP A 76 0.09 1.79 -11.12
N ILE A 77 0.07 1.69 -9.79
CA ILE A 77 0.79 0.64 -9.04
C ILE A 77 0.27 -0.74 -9.43
N VAL A 78 -1.05 -0.95 -9.36
CA VAL A 78 -1.66 -2.25 -9.64
C VAL A 78 -1.54 -2.60 -11.12
N SER A 79 -1.79 -1.67 -12.04
CA SER A 79 -1.61 -1.95 -13.48
C SER A 79 -0.17 -2.35 -13.80
N SER A 80 0.82 -1.69 -13.20
CA SER A 80 2.24 -2.05 -13.38
C SER A 80 2.62 -3.37 -12.70
N ALA A 81 2.06 -3.67 -11.53
CA ALA A 81 2.35 -4.89 -10.77
C ALA A 81 1.76 -6.15 -11.42
N LEU A 82 0.62 -6.00 -12.12
CA LEU A 82 -0.02 -7.08 -12.87
C LEU A 82 0.77 -7.49 -14.12
N ASP A 83 1.66 -6.63 -14.63
CA ASP A 83 2.60 -6.96 -15.70
C ASP A 83 3.85 -7.73 -15.18
N GLY A 84 3.96 -7.92 -13.86
CA GLY A 84 5.16 -8.48 -13.20
C GLY A 84 4.92 -9.68 -12.28
N VAL A 85 4.50 -9.43 -11.02
CA VAL A 85 4.80 -10.32 -9.86
C VAL A 85 3.56 -10.79 -9.07
N HIS A 86 2.40 -10.13 -9.17
CA HIS A 86 1.23 -10.41 -8.31
C HIS A 86 -0.02 -10.83 -9.09
N ASP A 87 -0.73 -11.86 -8.61
CA ASP A 87 -2.02 -12.28 -9.16
C ASP A 87 -3.14 -11.30 -8.76
N ARG A 88 -4.08 -11.02 -9.69
CA ARG A 88 -5.23 -10.12 -9.48
C ARG A 88 -6.05 -10.49 -8.25
N THR A 89 -6.20 -11.79 -8.00
CA THR A 89 -6.92 -12.35 -6.84
C THR A 89 -6.23 -11.94 -5.55
N MET A 90 -4.89 -11.98 -5.51
CA MET A 90 -4.13 -11.56 -4.32
C MET A 90 -4.37 -10.08 -4.02
N ILE A 91 -4.29 -9.22 -5.04
CA ILE A 91 -4.50 -7.77 -4.87
C ILE A 91 -5.95 -7.49 -4.44
N ALA A 92 -6.93 -8.16 -5.06
CA ALA A 92 -8.33 -8.04 -4.67
C ALA A 92 -8.57 -8.50 -3.22
N MET A 93 -7.95 -9.60 -2.78
CA MET A 93 -8.03 -10.06 -1.39
C MET A 93 -7.36 -9.09 -0.42
N VAL A 94 -6.27 -8.44 -0.80
CA VAL A 94 -5.65 -7.39 0.02
C VAL A 94 -6.58 -6.19 0.11
N ILE A 95 -7.19 -5.75 -0.99
CA ILE A 95 -8.05 -4.56 -0.98
C ILE A 95 -9.40 -4.83 -0.30
N LEU A 96 -10.03 -5.98 -0.52
CA LEU A 96 -11.41 -6.27 -0.08
C LEU A 96 -11.50 -7.24 1.10
N GLY A 97 -10.42 -7.96 1.42
CA GLY A 97 -10.46 -9.03 2.40
C GLY A 97 -10.69 -8.55 3.83
N ASP A 98 -10.93 -9.51 4.71
CA ASP A 98 -10.98 -9.32 6.15
C ASP A 98 -9.58 -9.39 6.80
N ARG A 99 -8.65 -10.09 6.12
CA ARG A 99 -7.27 -10.29 6.56
C ARG A 99 -6.46 -9.00 6.49
N LYS A 100 -5.66 -8.79 7.54
CA LYS A 100 -4.78 -7.64 7.67
C LYS A 100 -3.35 -8.03 7.36
N TYR A 101 -2.64 -7.18 6.63
CA TYR A 101 -1.28 -7.40 6.20
C TYR A 101 -0.40 -6.22 6.56
N VAL A 102 0.81 -6.51 7.01
CA VAL A 102 1.83 -5.52 7.32
C VAL A 102 3.07 -5.83 6.49
N ASN A 103 3.55 -4.84 5.75
CA ASN A 103 4.87 -4.89 5.14
C ASN A 103 5.91 -4.31 6.11
N THR A 104 7.00 -5.03 6.36
CA THR A 104 8.04 -4.66 7.34
C THR A 104 9.25 -3.97 6.73
N GLU A 105 9.28 -3.78 5.42
CA GLU A 105 10.31 -3.01 4.76
C GLU A 105 9.96 -1.52 4.78
N VAL A 106 10.94 -0.69 5.15
CA VAL A 106 10.87 0.75 4.95
C VAL A 106 11.02 0.98 3.44
N PRO A 107 9.99 1.51 2.75
CA PRO A 107 10.04 1.50 1.30
C PRO A 107 10.97 2.61 0.80
N ASP A 108 12.08 2.22 0.18
CA ASP A 108 12.95 3.16 -0.54
C ASP A 108 12.22 3.70 -1.77
N ALA A 109 11.77 2.82 -2.66
CA ALA A 109 10.90 3.17 -3.78
C ALA A 109 10.14 1.94 -4.26
N ILE A 110 8.90 2.12 -4.75
CA ILE A 110 8.16 1.01 -5.37
C ILE A 110 8.71 0.83 -6.79
N PRO A 111 9.41 -0.27 -7.09
CA PRO A 111 10.08 -0.42 -8.38
C PRO A 111 9.07 -0.64 -9.50
N ASN A 112 9.47 -0.24 -10.71
CA ASN A 112 8.78 -0.53 -11.98
C ASN A 112 7.36 0.04 -12.13
N VAL A 113 6.97 1.05 -11.34
CA VAL A 113 5.68 1.72 -11.55
C VAL A 113 5.72 2.58 -12.80
N ARG A 114 4.69 2.48 -13.64
CA ARG A 114 4.49 3.27 -14.84
C ARG A 114 3.15 3.99 -14.80
N CYS A 115 3.12 5.20 -15.35
CA CYS A 115 1.88 5.94 -15.56
C CYS A 115 0.98 5.15 -16.51
N SER A 116 -0.23 4.86 -16.08
CA SER A 116 -1.22 4.09 -16.83
C SER A 116 -1.72 4.79 -18.11
N ASP A 117 -1.54 6.10 -18.22
CA ASP A 117 -2.00 6.87 -19.39
C ASP A 117 -0.89 7.08 -20.44
N CYS A 118 0.36 7.28 -20.02
CA CYS A 118 1.46 7.61 -20.93
C CYS A 118 2.69 6.69 -20.85
N HIS A 119 2.63 5.67 -19.99
CA HIS A 119 3.64 4.63 -19.76
C HIS A 119 5.03 5.09 -19.29
N THR A 120 5.16 6.37 -18.97
CA THR A 120 6.37 6.94 -18.36
C THR A 120 6.63 6.28 -17.02
N ALA A 121 7.88 5.94 -16.74
CA ALA A 121 8.29 5.47 -15.43
C ALA A 121 7.94 6.52 -14.35
N ILE A 122 7.47 6.05 -13.21
CA ILE A 122 7.22 6.88 -12.04
C ILE A 122 8.35 6.60 -11.04
N ASP A 123 9.19 7.59 -10.87
CA ASP A 123 10.19 7.64 -9.80
C ASP A 123 9.60 8.34 -8.58
N GLY A 124 10.21 8.18 -7.40
CA GLY A 124 9.83 8.93 -6.19
C GLY A 124 8.56 8.46 -5.49
N LEU A 125 7.88 7.42 -5.99
CA LEU A 125 6.77 6.79 -5.30
C LEU A 125 7.29 5.97 -4.11
N ARG A 126 6.90 6.37 -2.90
CA ARG A 126 7.43 5.79 -1.66
C ARG A 126 6.53 4.71 -1.11
N SER A 127 5.21 4.92 -1.05
CA SER A 127 4.35 3.94 -0.38
C SER A 127 2.90 3.98 -0.87
N PHE A 128 2.15 2.91 -0.59
CA PHE A 128 0.70 2.87 -0.69
C PHE A 128 0.07 2.37 0.61
N LYS A 129 -1.23 2.56 0.79
CA LYS A 129 -1.95 2.06 1.97
C LYS A 129 -3.43 1.88 1.69
N CYS A 130 -4.01 0.81 2.21
CA CYS A 130 -5.46 0.58 2.22
C CYS A 130 -5.91 0.14 3.62
N HIS A 131 -7.21 -0.10 3.81
CA HIS A 131 -7.77 -0.46 5.12
C HIS A 131 -7.34 -1.85 5.64
N ASN A 132 -6.64 -2.64 4.81
CA ASN A 132 -6.17 -3.99 5.10
C ASN A 132 -4.67 -4.17 4.92
N TRP A 133 -3.96 -3.14 4.46
CA TRP A 133 -2.53 -3.19 4.21
C TRP A 133 -1.84 -1.92 4.69
N ALA A 134 -0.78 -2.08 5.47
CA ALA A 134 0.00 -0.99 6.05
C ALA A 134 1.50 -1.33 6.06
N TYR A 135 2.34 -0.32 6.24
CA TYR A 135 3.77 -0.49 6.50
C TYR A 135 4.07 -0.39 8.00
N ALA A 136 5.02 -1.18 8.48
CA ALA A 136 5.60 -1.02 9.80
C ALA A 136 6.83 -0.11 9.73
N PHE A 137 6.79 1.02 10.44
CA PHE A 137 7.92 1.96 10.56
C PHE A 137 9.05 1.45 11.46
N GLU A 138 8.77 0.40 12.23
CA GLU A 138 9.72 -0.32 13.07
C GLU A 138 9.57 -1.82 12.82
N ALA A 139 10.60 -2.60 13.16
CA ALA A 139 10.53 -4.05 13.04
C ALA A 139 9.28 -4.60 13.75
N LEU A 140 8.48 -5.43 13.07
CA LEU A 140 7.22 -5.96 13.57
C LEU A 140 7.36 -6.67 14.93
N GLU A 141 8.52 -7.26 15.19
CA GLU A 141 8.84 -7.90 16.48
C GLU A 141 8.84 -6.90 17.65
N LYS A 142 9.36 -5.68 17.44
CA LYS A 142 9.34 -4.62 18.46
C LYS A 142 7.92 -4.17 18.79
N VAL A 143 7.04 -4.14 17.77
CA VAL A 143 5.61 -3.85 17.99
C VAL A 143 4.98 -4.96 18.84
N ARG A 144 5.27 -6.22 18.51
CA ARG A 144 4.78 -7.39 19.26
C ARG A 144 5.25 -7.39 20.70
N GLU A 145 6.52 -7.08 20.96
CA GLU A 145 7.09 -6.98 22.32
C GLU A 145 6.34 -5.93 23.15
N ARG A 146 6.14 -4.72 22.61
CA ARG A 146 5.39 -3.65 23.30
C ARG A 146 3.95 -4.05 23.60
N MET A 147 3.28 -4.72 22.67
CA MET A 147 1.92 -5.22 22.87
C MET A 147 1.84 -6.36 23.89
N SER A 148 2.88 -7.21 23.96
CA SER A 148 2.92 -8.39 24.83
C SER A 148 3.32 -8.07 26.26
N GLY A 149 3.91 -6.91 26.51
CA GLY A 149 4.24 -6.47 27.85
C GLY A 149 5.23 -5.32 27.89
N GLY A 150 4.72 -4.10 27.78
CA GLY A 150 5.30 -2.98 28.52
C GLY A 150 5.20 -3.26 30.04
N LEU A 151 5.98 -4.22 30.51
CA LEU A 151 6.32 -4.46 31.90
C LEU A 151 7.76 -3.97 32.08
N GLU A 152 7.99 -2.68 31.89
CA GLU A 152 9.04 -1.98 32.62
C GLU A 152 8.35 -1.12 33.68
N VAL A 153 8.29 -1.76 34.85
CA VAL A 153 8.40 -1.21 36.20
C VAL A 153 9.04 0.19 36.21
N SER A 154 8.29 1.13 36.81
CA SER A 154 8.69 2.35 37.52
C SER A 154 10.03 3.02 37.23
#